data_AF-A0A4R3AUK9-F1
#
_entry.id   AF-A0A4R3AUK9-F1
#
_cell.length_a   1.000
_cell.length_b   1.000
_cell.length_c   1.000
_cell.angle_alpha   90.00
_cell.angle_beta   90.00
_cell.angle_gamma   90.00
#
_symmetry.space_group_name_H-M   'P 1'
#
loop_
_entity.id
_entity.type
_entity.pdbx_description
1 polymer ?
#
loop_
_entity_poly.entity_id
_entity_poly.type
_entity_poly.pdbx_seq_one_letter_code
_entity_poly.pdbx_strand_id
1 'polypeptide(L)'
;MNYLYFLLFWICQIVSTIIFKYGGIHPKYHWSALVAGNIILITASWFLIQLFKTFPQPIVIALCSGGTFLTVQLAMALVFKQPLTWMQILGSTIIVIGMVLVTFGGKE
;
A
#
# COMPACT_ATOMS: atom_id res chain seq x y z
N MET A 1 0.58 14.09 -14.42
CA MET A 1 0.53 12.66 -14.75
C MET A 1 1.21 11.78 -13.70
N ASN A 2 2.40 12.14 -13.19
CA ASN A 2 3.20 11.26 -12.31
C ASN A 2 2.58 10.95 -10.94
N TYR A 3 1.87 11.89 -10.31
CA TYR A 3 1.22 11.67 -9.01
C TYR A 3 0.05 10.67 -9.08
N LEU A 4 -0.54 10.50 -10.26
CA LEU A 4 -1.67 9.59 -10.47
C LEU A 4 -1.24 8.13 -10.34
N TYR A 5 0.03 7.82 -10.62
CA TYR A 5 0.61 6.49 -10.42
C TYR A 5 0.71 6.11 -8.93
N PHE A 6 0.91 7.06 -8.00
CA PHE A 6 0.85 6.76 -6.57
C PHE A 6 -0.55 6.32 -6.14
N LEU A 7 -1.58 7.04 -6.60
CA LEU A 7 -2.97 6.69 -6.32
C LEU A 7 -3.35 5.32 -6.89
N LEU A 8 -3.02 5.07 -8.16
CA LEU A 8 -3.28 3.78 -8.80
C LEU A 8 -2.52 2.65 -8.10
N PHE A 9 -1.26 2.88 -7.71
CA PHE A 9 -0.48 1.93 -6.94
C PHE A 9 -1.17 1.58 -5.62
N TRP A 10 -1.59 2.56 -4.83
CA TRP A 10 -2.29 2.29 -3.57
C TRP A 10 -3.61 1.55 -3.76
N ILE A 11 -4.40 1.90 -4.78
CA ILE A 11 -5.64 1.18 -5.10
C ILE A 11 -5.34 -0.30 -5.39
N CYS A 12 -4.35 -0.58 -6.25
CA CYS A 12 -3.95 -1.96 -6.54
C CYS A 12 -3.49 -2.70 -5.27
N GLN A 13 -2.71 -2.05 -4.41
CA GLN A 13 -2.23 -2.64 -3.16
C GLN A 13 -3.39 -2.97 -2.19
N ILE A 14 -4.35 -2.05 -2.04
CA ILE A 14 -5.54 -2.26 -1.22
C ILE A 14 -6.35 -3.45 -1.75
N VAL A 15 -6.66 -3.47 -3.05
CA VAL A 15 -7.47 -4.53 -3.67
C VAL A 15 -6.78 -5.88 -3.56
N SER A 16 -5.48 -5.95 -3.87
CA SER A 16 -4.70 -7.18 -3.76
C SER A 16 -4.69 -7.71 -2.32
N THR A 17 -4.52 -6.82 -1.32
CA THR A 17 -4.52 -7.23 0.09
C THR A 17 -5.89 -7.71 0.55
N ILE A 18 -6.98 -7.09 0.11
CA ILE A 18 -8.35 -7.55 0.40
C ILE A 18 -8.56 -8.95 -0.17
N ILE A 19 -8.14 -9.20 -1.42
CA ILE A 19 -8.24 -10.51 -2.06
C ILE A 19 -7.45 -11.56 -1.27
N PHE A 20 -6.21 -11.25 -0.87
CA PHE A 20 -5.41 -12.17 -0.05
C PHE A 20 -6.05 -12.46 1.29
N LYS A 21 -6.56 -11.43 1.98
CA LYS A 21 -7.27 -11.61 3.25
C LYS A 21 -8.50 -12.50 3.07
N TYR A 22 -9.26 -12.31 1.99
CA TYR A 22 -10.43 -13.11 1.69
C TYR A 22 -10.08 -14.57 1.41
N GLY A 23 -9.01 -14.82 0.64
CA GLY A 23 -8.49 -16.16 0.37
C GLY A 23 -7.94 -16.85 1.63
N GLY A 24 -7.39 -16.09 2.57
CA GLY A 24 -6.96 -16.60 3.88
C GLY A 24 -8.12 -16.98 4.80
N ILE A 25 -9.25 -16.28 4.73
CA ILE A 25 -10.46 -16.60 5.51
C ILE A 25 -11.21 -17.80 4.90
N HIS A 26 -11.23 -17.93 3.57
CA HIS A 26 -11.96 -18.97 2.85
C HIS A 26 -10.99 -19.93 2.14
N PRO A 27 -10.62 -21.07 2.76
CA PRO A 27 -9.64 -22.01 2.21
C PRO A 27 -9.97 -22.51 0.81
N LYS A 28 -11.27 -22.57 0.48
CA LYS A 28 -11.79 -22.97 -0.85
C LYS A 28 -11.29 -22.06 -1.98
N TYR A 29 -11.00 -20.80 -1.70
CA TYR A 29 -10.58 -19.80 -2.69
C TYR A 29 -9.11 -19.40 -2.54
N HIS A 30 -8.31 -20.16 -1.79
CA HIS A 30 -6.93 -19.79 -1.49
C HIS A 30 -6.10 -19.62 -2.76
N TRP A 31 -6.17 -20.59 -3.69
CA TRP A 31 -5.42 -20.54 -4.94
C TRP A 31 -5.91 -19.44 -5.88
N SER A 32 -7.23 -19.23 -5.99
CA SER A 32 -7.77 -18.17 -6.84
C SER A 32 -7.42 -16.78 -6.29
N ALA A 33 -7.46 -16.59 -4.97
CA ALA A 33 -7.04 -15.37 -4.32
C ALA A 33 -5.53 -15.11 -4.48
N LEU A 34 -4.71 -16.16 -4.40
CA LEU A 34 -3.27 -16.04 -4.62
C LEU A 34 -2.97 -15.57 -6.04
N VAL A 35 -3.57 -16.20 -7.06
CA VAL A 35 -3.35 -15.83 -8.46
C VAL A 35 -3.88 -14.42 -8.75
N ALA A 36 -5.13 -14.14 -8.37
CA ALA A 36 -5.76 -12.85 -8.63
C ALA A 36 -5.03 -11.69 -7.93
N GLY A 37 -4.66 -11.87 -6.66
CA GLY A 37 -3.92 -10.85 -5.90
C GLY A 37 -2.55 -10.56 -6.51
N ASN A 38 -1.83 -11.59 -6.97
CA ASN A 38 -0.52 -11.41 -7.60
C ASN A 38 -0.60 -10.74 -8.98
N ILE A 39 -1.63 -11.02 -9.80
CA ILE A 39 -1.82 -10.32 -11.08
C ILE A 39 -1.96 -8.81 -10.85
N ILE A 40 -2.71 -8.42 -9.82
CA ILE A 40 -2.86 -7.00 -9.44
C ILE A 40 -1.54 -6.45 -8.89
N LEU A 41 -0.79 -7.23 -8.12
CA LEU A 41 0.51 -6.81 -7.57
C LEU A 41 1.57 -6.59 -8.66
N ILE A 42 1.56 -7.42 -9.71
CA ILE A 42 2.41 -7.23 -10.89
C ILE A 42 2.05 -5.91 -11.59
N THR A 43 0.76 -5.62 -11.71
CA THR A 43 0.28 -4.34 -12.26
C THR A 43 0.73 -3.17 -11.39
N ALA A 44 0.66 -3.28 -10.06
CA ALA A 44 1.18 -2.29 -9.13
C ALA A 44 2.69 -2.08 -9.29
N SER A 45 3.45 -3.16 -9.46
CA SER A 45 4.90 -3.13 -9.68
C SER A 45 5.27 -2.37 -10.95
N TRP A 46 4.44 -2.44 -12.00
CA TRP A 46 4.64 -1.63 -13.19
C TRP A 46 4.49 -0.13 -12.91
N PHE A 47 3.48 0.29 -12.14
CA PHE A 47 3.33 1.69 -11.72
C PHE A 47 4.51 2.15 -10.85
N LEU A 48 5.01 1.29 -9.97
CA LEU A 48 6.18 1.56 -9.15
C LEU A 48 7.42 1.85 -10.00
N ILE A 49 7.65 1.07 -11.07
CA ILE A 49 8.75 1.30 -12.02
C ILE A 49 8.61 2.67 -12.70
N GLN A 50 7.39 3.07 -13.09
CA GLN A 50 7.18 4.40 -13.68
C GLN A 50 7.46 5.52 -12.67
N LEU A 51 7.11 5.33 -11.40
CA LEU A 51 7.41 6.28 -10.33
C LEU A 51 8.92 6.44 -10.13
N PHE A 52 9.69 5.33 -10.12
CA PHE A 52 11.15 5.38 -10.01
C PHE A 52 11.85 6.08 -11.17
N LYS A 53 11.26 6.11 -12.37
CA LYS A 53 11.81 6.89 -13.49
C LYS A 53 11.72 8.40 -13.27
N THR A 54 10.82 8.83 -12.40
CA THR A 54 10.43 10.25 -12.31
C THR A 54 10.69 10.88 -10.96
N PHE A 55 10.81 10.08 -9.90
CA PHE A 55 11.08 10.55 -8.56
C PHE A 55 12.28 9.80 -7.95
N PRO A 56 13.03 10.46 -7.04
CA PRO A 56 14.08 9.80 -6.29
C PRO A 56 13.60 8.56 -5.54
N GLN A 57 14.44 7.52 -5.50
CA GLN A 57 14.14 6.26 -4.83
C GLN A 57 13.66 6.41 -3.38
N PRO A 58 14.23 7.29 -2.52
CA PRO A 58 13.76 7.46 -1.15
C PRO A 58 12.31 7.92 -1.07
N ILE A 59 11.90 8.85 -1.94
CA ILE A 59 10.53 9.40 -1.98
C ILE A 59 9.55 8.31 -2.42
N VAL A 60 9.89 7.59 -3.49
CA VAL A 60 9.02 6.52 -4.02
C VAL A 60 8.84 5.43 -2.98
N ILE A 61 9.91 4.95 -2.34
CA ILE A 61 9.82 3.92 -1.30
C ILE A 61 9.00 4.40 -0.11
N ALA A 62 9.24 5.62 0.38
CA ALA A 62 8.51 6.16 1.51
C ALA A 62 7.00 6.23 1.22
N LEU A 63 6.59 6.84 0.11
CA LEU A 63 5.19 7.00 -0.24
C LEU A 63 4.52 5.69 -0.65
N CYS A 64 5.18 4.82 -1.41
CA CYS A 64 4.61 3.54 -1.81
C CYS A 64 4.47 2.60 -0.62
N SER A 65 5.53 2.36 0.15
CA SER A 65 5.50 1.42 1.27
C SER A 65 4.71 1.96 2.46
N GLY A 66 4.99 3.19 2.90
CA GLY A 66 4.28 3.81 4.01
C GLY A 66 2.82 4.11 3.68
N GLY A 67 2.55 4.61 2.47
CA GLY A 67 1.18 4.85 2.00
C GLY A 67 0.39 3.56 1.83
N THR A 68 1.00 2.49 1.32
CA THR A 68 0.35 1.16 1.30
C THR A 68 -0.01 0.70 2.70
N PHE A 69 0.93 0.79 3.64
CA PHE A 69 0.67 0.37 5.01
C PHE A 69 -0.55 1.10 5.60
N LEU A 70 -0.60 2.43 5.50
CA LEU A 70 -1.70 3.24 6.03
C LEU A 70 -3.03 2.91 5.34
N THR A 71 -3.03 2.87 4.01
CA THR A 71 -4.25 2.62 3.22
C THR A 71 -4.79 1.21 3.42
N VAL A 72 -3.92 0.20 3.53
CA VAL A 72 -4.31 -1.18 3.84
C VAL A 72 -4.88 -1.28 5.24
N GLN A 73 -4.25 -0.67 6.25
CA GLN A 73 -4.75 -0.67 7.62
C GLN A 73 -6.15 -0.06 7.70
N LEU A 74 -6.38 1.06 7.00
CA LEU A 74 -7.70 1.67 6.87
C LEU A 74 -8.69 0.75 6.14
N ALA A 75 -8.28 0.13 5.03
CA ALA A 75 -9.12 -0.79 4.27
C ALA A 75 -9.51 -2.02 5.10
N MET A 76 -8.59 -2.57 5.91
CA MET A 76 -8.87 -3.67 6.83
C MET A 76 -9.87 -3.26 7.91
N ALA A 77 -9.73 -2.05 8.45
CA ALA A 77 -10.68 -1.51 9.42
C ALA A 77 -12.09 -1.32 8.83
N LEU A 78 -12.19 -0.85 7.58
CA LEU A 78 -13.46 -0.59 6.91
C LEU A 78 -14.14 -1.87 6.39
N VAL A 79 -13.39 -2.73 5.68
CA VAL A 79 -13.94 -3.90 4.97
C VAL A 79 -14.11 -5.10 5.89
N PHE A 80 -13.10 -5.39 6.71
CA PHE A 80 -13.11 -6.56 7.59
C PHE A 80 -13.53 -6.21 9.03
N LYS A 81 -13.94 -4.95 9.28
CA LYS A 81 -14.35 -4.45 10.60
C LYS A 81 -13.33 -4.77 11.69
N GLN A 82 -12.03 -4.77 11.36
CA GLN A 82 -10.95 -5.01 12.30
C GLN A 82 -10.52 -3.67 12.92
N PRO A 83 -10.96 -3.33 14.14
CA PRO A 83 -10.67 -2.02 14.71
C PRO A 83 -9.16 -1.85 14.93
N LEU A 84 -8.67 -0.66 14.61
CA LEU A 84 -7.29 -0.28 14.87
C LEU A 84 -7.11 -0.03 16.37
N THR A 85 -6.09 -0.64 16.96
CA THR A 85 -5.75 -0.39 18.37
C THR A 85 -5.08 0.97 18.53
N TRP A 86 -5.11 1.53 19.73
CA TRP A 86 -4.46 2.82 20.03
C TRP A 86 -2.97 2.83 19.67
N MET A 87 -2.26 1.71 19.92
CA MET A 87 -0.86 1.56 19.53
C MET A 87 -0.66 1.55 18.01
N GLN A 88 -1.57 0.94 17.24
CA GLN A 88 -1.51 0.94 15.78
C GLN A 88 -1.75 2.32 15.19
N ILE A 89 -2.62 3.12 15.82
CA ILE A 89 -2.83 4.53 15.43
C ILE A 89 -1.55 5.33 15.67
N LEU A 90 -0.93 5.21 16.84
CA LEU A 90 0.36 5.86 17.14
C LEU A 90 1.45 5.45 16.15
N GLY A 91 1.59 4.15 15.88
CA GLY A 91 2.54 3.65 14.87
C GLY A 91 2.27 4.22 13.47
N SER A 92 1.00 4.32 13.09
CA SER A 92 0.59 4.93 11.81
C SER A 92 0.96 6.42 11.75
N THR A 93 0.79 7.17 12.83
CA THR A 93 1.21 8.58 12.90
C THR A 93 2.72 8.73 12.73
N ILE A 94 3.52 7.87 13.37
CA ILE A 94 4.99 7.89 13.23
C ILE A 94 5.40 7.60 11.78
N ILE A 95 4.72 6.66 11.10
CA ILE A 95 4.96 6.37 9.68
C ILE A 95 4.65 7.60 8.82
N VAL A 96 3.53 8.30 9.07
CA VAL A 96 3.20 9.55 8.36
C VAL A 96 4.32 10.59 8.53
N ILE A 97 4.79 10.79 9.77
CA ILE A 97 5.88 11.73 10.05
C ILE A 97 7.15 11.31 9.29
N GLY A 98 7.53 10.04 9.35
CA GLY A 98 8.70 9.52 8.63
C GLY A 98 8.59 9.71 7.12
N MET A 99 7.42 9.46 6.52
CA MET A 99 7.19 9.71 5.09
C MET A 99 7.36 11.18 4.72
N VAL A 100 6.82 12.10 5.54
CA VAL A 100 6.96 13.54 5.31
C VAL A 100 8.43 13.94 5.38
N LEU A 101 9.14 13.54 6.44
CA LEU A 101 10.56 13.84 6.60
C LEU A 101 11.40 13.31 5.43
N VAL A 102 11.16 12.08 4.95
CA VAL A 102 11.88 11.52 3.79
C VAL A 102 11.53 12.25 2.49
N THR A 103 10.26 12.65 2.33
CA THR A 103 9.81 13.35 1.11
C THR A 103 10.39 14.76 1.00
N PHE A 104 10.57 15.45 2.13
CA PHE A 104 11.09 16.83 2.16
C PHE A 104 12.58 16.94 2.46
N GLY A 105 13.18 15.95 3.14
CA GLY A 105 14.61 15.94 3.47
C GLY A 105 15.52 15.74 2.27
N GLY A 106 14.99 15.29 1.12
CA GLY A 106 15.75 15.18 -0.14
C GLY A 106 15.71 16.45 -1.01
N LYS A 107 15.23 17.59 -0.49
CA LYS A 107 15.18 18.88 -1.22
C LYS A 107 16.38 19.79 -0.96
N GLU A 108 17.46 19.26 -0.40
CA GLU A 108 18.75 19.95 -0.24
C GLU A 108 19.65 19.75 -1.46
#